data_AF-A0A2A8D075-F1
#
_entry.id   AF-A0A2A8D075-F1
#
_cell.length_a   1.000
_cell.length_b   1.000
_cell.length_c   1.000
_cell.angle_alpha   90.00
_cell.angle_beta   90.00
_cell.angle_gamma   90.00
#
_symmetry.space_group_name_H-M   'P 1'
#
loop_
_entity.id
_entity.type
_entity.pdbx_description
1 polymer ?
#
loop_
_entity_poly.entity_id
_entity_poly.type
_entity_poly.pdbx_seq_one_letter_code
_entity_poly.pdbx_strand_id
1 'polypeptide(L)'
;MMMWIRGIGCVLAAAVLACGLMACSSPSVSLEEDPEAYAKEVQNLEARLSERPDDAKALRDLGAIYMRTQRPAQAYDLLKKAYSYQPEDPKTLFYLGLASEGVGKQQAALRIFKKYGEVSRASDYRTLMEGRYEWLVREEAKEDMREMMQRETEIADQQVSERVVAVLPLEFQGADDQYKPLGRGLAAMVTTDLAGIGRLKVVERIRLQALLDELELGQTEYVNSSTAPRLGRMLGAGRLVGGSYFVTTDQRLRVDVTLASIGAGVQFPDIDGESGELRNLFRLQKQLVFRIIDGLDVELTPRERAKIEEVPTENLQAFLAYCRGLEDEDRGDFGAAERHYGRSQALDPTFDAPRQRKDKMKALGAGGGSPQNAMASATQAQAGATSIDLLDQRLRNMGFGVSLSPETIREPAQESVTGTPEALPPPPRPPADQPPN
;
A
#
# COMPACT_ATOMS: atom_id res chain seq x y z
N MET A 1 -11.75 63.00 35.76
CA MET A 1 -10.62 63.93 35.95
C MET A 1 -9.43 63.34 35.19
N MET A 2 -9.43 63.47 33.85
CA MET A 2 -8.78 64.53 33.06
C MET A 2 -7.24 64.57 33.23
N MET A 3 -6.52 64.05 32.22
CA MET A 3 -5.27 64.56 31.58
C MET A 3 -4.57 63.37 30.90
N TRP A 4 -4.71 63.15 29.58
CA TRP A 4 -3.99 63.82 28.48
C TRP A 4 -2.48 63.92 28.69
N ILE A 5 -1.68 63.27 27.82
CA ILE A 5 -0.67 63.89 26.95
C ILE A 5 -0.28 62.90 25.83
N ARG A 6 -0.12 63.48 24.64
CA ARG A 6 0.18 62.89 23.33
C ARG A 6 1.68 62.58 23.17
N GLY A 7 1.97 61.59 22.32
CA GLY A 7 2.78 61.84 21.11
C GLY A 7 4.14 61.15 20.97
N ILE A 8 4.38 60.71 19.72
CA ILE A 8 5.69 60.46 19.06
C ILE A 8 6.33 59.13 19.52
N GLY A 9 6.74 58.17 18.68
CA GLY A 9 7.17 58.16 17.29
C GLY A 9 8.51 57.41 17.23
N CYS A 10 8.61 56.44 16.31
CA CYS A 10 9.82 55.73 15.84
C CYS A 10 10.38 54.51 16.62
N VAL A 11 10.27 53.37 15.91
CA VAL A 11 11.32 52.39 15.56
C VAL A 11 12.25 51.89 16.67
N LEU A 12 12.15 50.59 17.00
CA LEU A 12 13.30 49.69 17.05
C LEU A 12 12.85 48.22 17.09
N ALA A 13 13.54 47.43 16.28
CA ALA A 13 13.31 46.02 16.00
C ALA A 13 13.64 45.12 17.20
N ALA A 14 12.84 44.07 17.39
CA ALA A 14 13.23 42.89 18.16
C ALA A 14 12.86 41.65 17.35
N ALA A 15 13.90 41.01 16.82
CA ALA A 15 13.82 39.80 16.02
C ALA A 15 13.35 38.62 16.88
N VAL A 16 12.20 38.04 16.53
CA VAL A 16 11.78 36.73 17.01
C VAL A 16 12.23 35.70 15.97
N LEU A 17 13.29 34.97 16.32
CA LEU A 17 13.74 33.76 15.63
C LEU A 17 12.66 32.67 15.82
N ALA A 18 11.75 32.57 14.86
CA ALA A 18 10.90 31.40 14.70
C ALA A 18 11.54 30.51 13.62
N CYS A 19 12.27 29.48 14.07
CA CYS A 19 12.67 28.36 13.22
C CYS A 19 11.41 27.70 12.66
N GLY A 20 11.09 27.99 11.41
CA GLY A 20 10.06 27.29 10.65
C GLY A 20 10.47 25.83 10.46
N LEU A 21 9.71 24.93 11.08
CA LEU A 21 9.65 23.52 10.71
C LEU A 21 9.21 23.44 9.25
N MET A 22 10.16 23.28 8.33
CA MET A 22 9.88 22.82 6.98
C MET A 22 9.37 21.38 7.08
N ALA A 23 8.06 21.23 7.19
CA ALA A 23 7.42 20.01 6.77
C ALA A 23 7.73 19.85 5.27
N CYS A 24 8.49 18.83 4.92
CA CYS A 24 8.63 18.39 3.53
C CYS A 24 7.29 17.80 3.08
N SER A 25 6.31 18.65 2.80
CA SER A 25 5.20 18.29 1.93
C SER A 25 5.79 18.09 0.53
N SER A 26 5.69 16.87 0.02
CA SER A 26 5.97 16.62 -1.39
C SER A 26 5.14 17.61 -2.20
N PRO A 27 5.72 18.36 -3.15
CA PRO A 27 4.92 19.22 -4.01
C PRO A 27 3.94 18.33 -4.77
N SER A 28 2.66 18.49 -4.48
CA SER A 28 1.60 17.91 -5.29
C SER A 28 1.67 18.62 -6.64
N VAL A 29 2.17 17.93 -7.66
CA VAL A 29 2.14 18.45 -9.02
C VAL A 29 0.69 18.43 -9.46
N SER A 30 -0.01 19.56 -9.33
CA SER A 30 -1.30 19.77 -9.98
C SER A 30 -1.05 19.94 -11.47
N LEU A 31 -1.08 18.84 -12.21
CA LEU A 31 -1.16 18.83 -13.67
C LEU A 31 -2.59 19.25 -14.05
N GLU A 32 -2.90 20.54 -13.88
CA GLU A 32 -4.03 21.14 -14.57
C GLU A 32 -3.59 21.35 -16.02
N GLU A 33 -4.12 20.51 -16.91
CA GLU A 33 -3.81 20.62 -18.32
C GLU A 33 -4.78 21.58 -18.98
N ASP A 34 -4.22 22.53 -19.75
CA ASP A 34 -4.98 23.54 -20.46
C ASP A 34 -5.98 22.89 -21.42
N PRO A 35 -7.29 23.15 -21.26
CA PRO A 35 -8.29 22.62 -22.19
C PRO A 35 -8.06 23.02 -23.64
N GLU A 36 -7.42 24.18 -23.90
CA GLU A 36 -7.11 24.63 -25.25
C GLU A 36 -6.11 23.71 -25.95
N ALA A 37 -5.22 23.05 -25.18
CA ALA A 37 -4.28 22.07 -25.73
C ALA A 37 -4.98 20.87 -26.39
N TYR A 38 -6.23 20.59 -26.00
CA TYR A 38 -7.04 19.50 -26.51
C TYR A 38 -8.09 19.93 -27.54
N ALA A 39 -8.20 21.23 -27.87
CA ALA A 39 -9.29 21.75 -28.69
C ALA A 39 -9.44 21.03 -30.04
N LYS A 40 -8.32 20.79 -30.74
CA LYS A 40 -8.31 20.07 -32.01
C LYS A 40 -8.71 18.59 -31.86
N GLU A 41 -8.25 17.93 -30.79
CA GLU A 41 -8.57 16.54 -30.52
C GLU A 41 -10.05 16.37 -30.16
N VAL A 42 -10.57 17.24 -29.30
CA VAL A 42 -12.00 17.32 -28.97
C VAL A 42 -12.84 17.51 -30.23
N GLN A 43 -12.48 18.48 -31.08
CA GLN A 43 -13.20 18.73 -32.34
C GLN A 43 -13.23 17.49 -33.25
N ASN A 44 -12.10 16.79 -33.39
CA ASN A 44 -12.01 15.57 -34.19
C ASN A 44 -12.86 14.43 -33.60
N LEU A 45 -12.86 14.27 -32.28
CA LEU A 45 -13.66 13.27 -31.59
C LEU A 45 -15.15 13.58 -31.69
N GLU A 46 -15.55 14.84 -31.56
CA GLU A 46 -16.94 15.28 -31.72
C GLU A 46 -17.44 15.07 -33.15
N ALA A 47 -16.62 15.39 -34.17
CA ALA A 47 -16.95 15.10 -35.56
C ALA A 47 -17.11 13.59 -35.82
N ARG A 48 -16.27 12.76 -35.21
CA ARG A 48 -16.40 11.30 -35.30
C ARG A 48 -17.68 10.80 -34.62
N LEU A 49 -18.08 11.41 -33.51
CA LEU A 49 -19.30 11.06 -32.77
C LEU A 49 -20.58 11.57 -33.45
N SER A 50 -20.51 12.62 -34.26
CA SER A 50 -21.65 13.07 -35.06
C SER A 50 -21.95 12.10 -36.21
N GLU A 51 -20.92 11.45 -36.76
CA GLU A 51 -21.07 10.37 -37.75
C GLU A 51 -21.43 9.02 -37.10
N ARG A 52 -20.80 8.70 -35.96
CA ARG A 52 -20.96 7.42 -35.25
C ARG A 52 -21.17 7.64 -33.74
N PRO A 53 -22.42 7.86 -33.30
CA PRO A 53 -22.74 8.12 -31.89
C PRO A 53 -22.45 6.96 -30.93
N ASP A 54 -22.29 5.74 -31.46
CA ASP A 54 -21.99 4.50 -30.74
C ASP A 54 -20.49 4.14 -30.70
N ASP A 55 -19.63 5.03 -31.19
CA ASP A 55 -18.19 4.82 -31.17
C ASP A 55 -17.62 4.89 -29.74
N ALA A 56 -17.61 3.74 -29.08
CA ALA A 56 -17.17 3.59 -27.69
C ALA A 56 -15.76 4.14 -27.45
N LYS A 57 -14.84 4.00 -28.42
CA LYS A 57 -13.47 4.50 -28.30
C LYS A 57 -13.43 6.02 -28.33
N ALA A 58 -14.20 6.65 -29.22
CA ALA A 58 -14.28 8.10 -29.29
C ALA A 58 -14.95 8.70 -28.03
N LEU A 59 -16.04 8.07 -27.55
CA LEU A 59 -16.68 8.45 -26.28
C LEU A 59 -15.70 8.37 -25.10
N ARG A 60 -14.90 7.29 -25.07
CA ARG A 60 -13.88 7.06 -24.04
C ARG A 60 -12.75 8.08 -24.10
N ASP A 61 -12.18 8.35 -25.28
CA ASP A 61 -11.10 9.33 -25.44
C ASP A 61 -11.58 10.74 -25.04
N LEU A 62 -12.78 11.13 -25.48
CA LEU A 62 -13.37 12.42 -25.11
C LEU A 62 -13.63 12.51 -23.60
N GLY A 63 -14.16 11.44 -22.99
CA GLY A 63 -14.33 11.36 -21.54
C GLY A 63 -13.01 11.45 -20.78
N ALA A 64 -11.93 10.85 -21.29
CA ALA A 64 -10.60 10.94 -20.69
C ALA A 64 -10.01 12.36 -20.77
N ILE A 65 -10.27 13.10 -21.85
CA ILE A 65 -9.90 14.52 -21.97
C ILE A 65 -10.67 15.37 -20.96
N TYR A 66 -11.97 15.12 -20.81
CA TYR A 66 -12.78 15.81 -19.80
C TYR A 66 -12.31 15.52 -18.37
N MET A 67 -11.81 14.31 -18.08
CA MET A 67 -11.18 14.03 -16.79
C MET A 67 -9.90 14.84 -16.57
N ARG A 68 -9.04 14.98 -17.58
CA ARG A 68 -7.79 15.78 -17.50
C ARG A 68 -8.05 17.27 -17.36
N THR A 69 -9.12 17.76 -17.97
CA THR A 69 -9.55 19.17 -17.96
C THR A 69 -10.52 19.49 -16.81
N GLN A 70 -10.56 18.64 -15.78
CA GLN A 70 -11.36 18.80 -14.55
C GLN A 70 -12.88 18.93 -14.75
N ARG A 71 -13.44 18.19 -15.71
CA ARG A 71 -14.89 18.13 -16.01
C ARG A 71 -15.47 16.74 -15.74
N PRO A 72 -15.46 16.25 -14.48
CA PRO A 72 -15.84 14.87 -14.16
C PRO A 72 -17.31 14.55 -14.46
N ALA A 73 -18.22 15.53 -14.35
CA ALA A 73 -19.63 15.32 -14.67
C ALA A 73 -19.86 15.00 -16.17
N GLN A 74 -19.25 15.79 -17.06
CA GLN A 74 -19.34 15.55 -18.50
C GLN A 74 -18.62 14.25 -18.89
N ALA A 75 -17.46 13.98 -18.28
CA ALA A 75 -16.74 12.74 -18.48
C ALA A 75 -17.58 11.52 -18.09
N TYR A 76 -18.24 11.57 -16.94
CA TYR A 76 -19.05 10.46 -16.41
C TYR A 76 -20.14 10.02 -17.39
N ASP A 77 -20.88 10.96 -17.99
CA ASP A 77 -21.96 10.65 -18.92
C ASP A 77 -21.44 10.01 -20.21
N LEU A 78 -20.32 10.52 -20.76
CA LEU A 78 -19.69 9.94 -21.95
C LEU A 78 -19.11 8.56 -21.67
N LEU A 79 -18.41 8.39 -20.55
CA LEU A 79 -17.78 7.13 -20.17
C LEU A 79 -18.81 6.05 -19.83
N LYS A 80 -19.96 6.45 -19.27
CA LYS A 80 -21.09 5.53 -19.05
C LYS A 80 -21.66 5.01 -20.37
N LYS A 81 -21.76 5.88 -21.39
CA LYS A 81 -22.14 5.45 -22.75
C LYS A 81 -21.08 4.54 -23.36
N ALA A 82 -19.80 4.91 -23.28
CA ALA A 82 -18.69 4.07 -23.75
C ALA A 82 -18.75 2.66 -23.13
N TYR A 83 -18.97 2.59 -21.82
CA TYR A 83 -19.10 1.33 -21.08
C TYR A 83 -20.31 0.49 -21.54
N SER A 84 -21.44 1.12 -21.88
CA SER A 84 -22.60 0.37 -22.39
C SER A 84 -22.35 -0.31 -23.75
N TYR A 85 -21.42 0.21 -24.54
CA TYR A 85 -21.05 -0.37 -25.84
C TYR A 85 -19.87 -1.36 -25.71
N GLN A 86 -18.90 -1.08 -24.84
CA GLN A 86 -17.71 -1.91 -24.61
C GLN A 86 -17.40 -2.03 -23.11
N PRO A 87 -18.06 -2.96 -22.39
CA PRO A 87 -17.94 -3.07 -20.93
C PRO A 87 -16.59 -3.65 -20.46
N GLU A 88 -15.84 -4.29 -21.35
CA GLU A 88 -14.56 -4.95 -21.03
C GLU A 88 -13.34 -4.06 -21.30
N ASP A 89 -13.52 -2.87 -21.88
CA ASP A 89 -12.40 -1.98 -22.20
C ASP A 89 -11.74 -1.41 -20.92
N PRO A 90 -10.47 -1.76 -20.63
CA PRO A 90 -9.82 -1.39 -19.37
C PRO A 90 -9.67 0.11 -19.19
N LYS A 91 -9.44 0.85 -20.29
CA LYS A 91 -9.30 2.30 -20.26
C LYS A 91 -10.63 2.97 -19.94
N THR A 92 -11.73 2.49 -20.50
CA THR A 92 -13.10 2.93 -20.15
C THR A 92 -13.41 2.66 -18.68
N LEU A 93 -13.13 1.45 -18.19
CA LEU A 93 -13.35 1.09 -16.79
C LEU A 93 -12.58 2.02 -15.85
N PHE A 94 -11.30 2.23 -16.11
CA PHE A 94 -10.46 3.11 -15.29
C PHE A 94 -10.99 4.54 -15.23
N TYR A 95 -11.22 5.18 -16.38
CA TYR A 95 -11.72 6.56 -16.40
C TYR A 95 -13.16 6.68 -15.89
N LEU A 96 -14.03 5.70 -16.13
CA LEU A 96 -15.39 5.70 -15.57
C LEU A 96 -15.35 5.59 -14.04
N GLY A 97 -14.42 4.80 -13.49
CA GLY A 97 -14.16 4.73 -12.06
C GLY A 97 -13.77 6.10 -11.51
N LEU A 98 -12.77 6.74 -12.10
CA LEU A 98 -12.31 8.08 -11.67
C LEU A 98 -13.40 9.16 -11.84
N ALA A 99 -14.16 9.13 -12.93
CA ALA A 99 -15.28 10.03 -13.14
C ALA A 99 -16.39 9.82 -12.11
N SER A 100 -16.62 8.56 -11.70
CA SER A 100 -17.55 8.22 -10.62
C SER A 100 -17.12 8.83 -9.29
N GLU A 101 -15.83 8.81 -8.96
CA GLU A 101 -15.28 9.51 -7.79
C GLU A 101 -15.51 11.03 -7.91
N GLY A 102 -15.20 11.61 -9.07
CA GLY A 102 -15.34 13.05 -9.31
C GLY A 102 -16.78 13.57 -9.25
N VAL A 103 -17.79 12.70 -9.37
CA VAL A 103 -19.22 13.05 -9.17
C VAL A 103 -19.77 12.59 -7.82
N GLY A 104 -18.91 12.17 -6.89
CA GLY A 104 -19.29 11.76 -5.53
C GLY A 104 -19.95 10.38 -5.43
N LYS A 105 -19.84 9.53 -6.46
CA LYS A 105 -20.42 8.17 -6.48
C LYS A 105 -19.40 7.12 -6.05
N GLN A 106 -18.93 7.24 -4.80
CA GLN A 106 -17.87 6.40 -4.22
C GLN A 106 -18.11 4.89 -4.37
N GLN A 107 -19.31 4.43 -3.99
CA GLN A 107 -19.69 3.01 -4.08
C GLN A 107 -19.73 2.49 -5.53
N ALA A 108 -20.06 3.35 -6.50
CA ALA A 108 -20.00 2.98 -7.91
C ALA A 108 -18.55 2.85 -8.37
N ALA A 109 -17.68 3.77 -7.96
CA ALA A 109 -16.25 3.72 -8.26
C ALA A 109 -15.62 2.43 -7.72
N LEU A 110 -15.86 2.07 -6.44
CA LEU A 110 -15.38 0.83 -5.84
C LEU A 110 -15.79 -0.41 -6.65
N ARG A 111 -17.06 -0.50 -7.06
CA ARG A 111 -17.54 -1.62 -7.90
C ARG A 111 -16.86 -1.67 -9.26
N ILE A 112 -16.62 -0.52 -9.88
CA ILE A 112 -15.93 -0.43 -11.17
C ILE A 112 -14.46 -0.85 -11.01
N PHE A 113 -13.74 -0.30 -10.02
CA PHE A 113 -12.34 -0.62 -9.83
C PHE A 113 -12.12 -2.08 -9.44
N LYS A 114 -13.02 -2.69 -8.64
CA LYS A 114 -12.99 -4.12 -8.30
C LYS A 114 -12.94 -5.04 -9.53
N LYS A 115 -13.41 -4.58 -10.69
CA LYS A 115 -13.29 -5.30 -11.97
C LYS A 115 -11.84 -5.45 -12.45
N TYR A 116 -10.83 -4.90 -11.76
CA TYR A 116 -9.42 -5.18 -12.06
C TYR A 116 -9.11 -6.68 -12.14
N GLY A 117 -9.83 -7.52 -11.37
CA GLY A 117 -9.73 -8.97 -11.43
C GLY A 117 -10.08 -9.57 -12.81
N GLU A 118 -11.00 -8.92 -13.54
CA GLU A 118 -11.49 -9.29 -14.87
C GLU A 118 -10.58 -8.75 -16.00
N VAL A 119 -9.75 -7.74 -15.72
CA VAL A 119 -8.86 -7.11 -16.70
C VAL A 119 -7.59 -7.95 -16.88
N SER A 120 -7.12 -8.08 -18.13
CA SER A 120 -5.86 -8.78 -18.45
C SER A 120 -4.67 -8.28 -17.61
N ARG A 121 -3.83 -9.20 -17.14
CA ARG A 121 -2.59 -8.89 -16.40
C ARG A 121 -1.58 -8.06 -17.20
N ALA A 122 -1.68 -8.07 -18.52
CA ALA A 122 -0.81 -7.27 -19.41
C ALA A 122 -1.25 -5.81 -19.55
N SER A 123 -2.45 -5.45 -19.07
CA SER A 123 -2.97 -4.08 -19.17
C SER A 123 -2.43 -3.24 -18.02
N ASP A 124 -1.78 -2.12 -18.31
CA ASP A 124 -1.36 -1.14 -17.30
C ASP A 124 -2.53 -0.62 -16.47
N TYR A 125 -3.73 -0.55 -17.08
CA TYR A 125 -4.96 -0.16 -16.38
C TYR A 125 -5.37 -1.12 -15.28
N ARG A 126 -5.01 -2.42 -15.36
CA ARG A 126 -5.29 -3.37 -14.28
C ARG A 126 -4.64 -2.91 -12.97
N THR A 127 -3.34 -2.62 -13.03
CA THR A 127 -2.54 -2.20 -11.86
C THR A 127 -3.05 -0.89 -11.28
N LEU A 128 -3.44 0.06 -12.14
CA LEU A 128 -4.01 1.33 -11.71
C LEU A 128 -5.38 1.16 -11.04
N MET A 129 -6.24 0.30 -11.61
CA MET A 129 -7.56 0.00 -11.04
C MET A 129 -7.44 -0.74 -9.70
N GLU A 130 -6.52 -1.69 -9.60
CA GLU A 130 -6.21 -2.39 -8.34
C GLU A 130 -5.73 -1.38 -7.28
N GLY A 131 -4.81 -0.49 -7.65
CA GLY A 131 -4.34 0.59 -6.77
C GLY A 131 -5.45 1.52 -6.29
N ARG A 132 -6.35 1.95 -7.19
CA ARG A 132 -7.53 2.74 -6.80
C ARG A 132 -8.44 1.97 -5.87
N TYR A 133 -8.77 0.73 -6.19
CA TYR A 133 -9.63 -0.11 -5.36
C TYR A 133 -9.08 -0.23 -3.93
N GLU A 134 -7.79 -0.57 -3.81
CA GLU A 134 -7.13 -0.76 -2.52
C GLU A 134 -7.02 0.54 -1.71
N TRP A 135 -6.84 1.68 -2.39
CA TRP A 135 -6.86 2.99 -1.74
C TRP A 135 -8.27 3.34 -1.22
N LEU A 136 -9.30 3.17 -2.03
CA LEU A 136 -10.67 3.54 -1.65
C LEU A 136 -11.22 2.66 -0.54
N VAL A 137 -10.90 1.36 -0.53
CA VAL A 137 -11.26 0.46 0.58
C VAL A 137 -10.60 0.90 1.89
N ARG A 138 -9.37 1.42 1.83
CA ARG A 138 -8.68 1.97 3.01
C ARG A 138 -9.35 3.22 3.55
N GLU A 139 -9.68 4.14 2.65
CA GLU A 139 -10.33 5.39 3.05
C GLU A 139 -11.74 5.13 3.59
N GLU A 140 -12.50 4.23 2.96
CA GLU A 140 -13.80 3.76 3.47
C GLU A 140 -13.66 3.16 4.88
N ALA A 141 -12.67 2.29 5.12
CA ALA A 141 -12.45 1.71 6.45
C ALA A 141 -12.10 2.77 7.52
N LYS A 142 -11.39 3.84 7.15
CA LYS A 142 -11.08 4.96 8.06
C LYS A 142 -12.31 5.82 8.33
N GLU A 143 -13.09 6.13 7.30
CA GLU A 143 -14.33 6.89 7.43
C GLU A 143 -15.36 6.14 8.29
N ASP A 144 -15.58 4.87 8.00
CA ASP A 144 -16.44 3.98 8.80
C ASP A 144 -16.02 3.98 10.27
N MET A 145 -14.70 3.91 10.52
CA MET A 145 -14.17 3.92 11.88
C MET A 145 -14.38 5.27 12.58
N ARG A 146 -14.14 6.39 11.88
CA ARG A 146 -14.40 7.75 12.37
C ARG A 146 -15.86 7.94 12.76
N GLU A 147 -16.77 7.57 11.89
CA GLU A 147 -18.21 7.64 12.16
C GLU A 147 -18.59 6.77 13.36
N MET A 148 -17.98 5.58 13.46
CA MET A 148 -18.16 4.67 14.57
C MET A 148 -17.71 5.29 15.90
N MET A 149 -16.51 5.89 15.98
CA MET A 149 -16.05 6.54 17.22
C MET A 149 -16.89 7.76 17.61
N GLN A 150 -17.45 8.50 16.65
CA GLN A 150 -18.38 9.59 16.96
C GLN A 150 -19.68 9.10 17.60
N ARG A 151 -20.05 7.83 17.38
CA ARG A 151 -21.22 7.17 17.96
C ARG A 151 -20.85 6.17 19.05
N GLU A 152 -19.75 6.41 19.76
CA GLU A 152 -19.23 5.47 20.77
C GLU A 152 -20.25 5.08 21.85
N THR A 153 -21.10 6.01 22.27
CA THR A 153 -22.15 5.72 23.25
C THR A 153 -23.20 4.72 22.74
N GLU A 154 -23.45 4.67 21.44
CA GLU A 154 -24.35 3.68 20.82
C GLU A 154 -23.68 2.30 20.70
N ILE A 155 -22.34 2.27 20.62
CA ILE A 155 -21.53 1.06 20.49
C ILE A 155 -21.33 0.37 21.84
N ALA A 156 -21.45 1.11 22.94
CA ALA A 156 -21.33 0.56 24.29
C ALA A 156 -22.28 -0.63 24.53
N ASP A 157 -23.46 -0.60 23.91
CA ASP A 157 -24.47 -1.66 24.01
C ASP A 157 -24.47 -2.62 22.81
N GLN A 158 -23.53 -2.45 21.87
CA GLN A 158 -23.45 -3.28 20.68
C GLN A 158 -23.05 -4.71 21.03
N GLN A 159 -23.85 -5.67 20.58
CA GLN A 159 -23.58 -7.09 20.76
C GLN A 159 -22.35 -7.49 19.92
N VAL A 160 -21.34 -8.02 20.62
CA VAL A 160 -20.17 -8.64 19.99
C VAL A 160 -20.42 -10.11 19.71
N SER A 161 -19.62 -10.70 18.81
CA SER A 161 -19.71 -12.13 18.49
C SER A 161 -18.45 -12.85 18.96
N GLU A 162 -18.61 -13.90 19.76
CA GLU A 162 -17.50 -14.75 20.22
C GLU A 162 -16.80 -15.50 19.07
N ARG A 163 -17.46 -15.62 17.91
CA ARG A 163 -16.85 -16.17 16.69
C ARG A 163 -15.91 -15.19 16.00
N VAL A 164 -16.01 -13.90 16.32
CA VAL A 164 -15.19 -12.86 15.71
C VAL A 164 -13.97 -12.61 16.59
N VAL A 165 -12.79 -12.81 16.01
CA VAL A 165 -11.49 -12.67 16.69
C VAL A 165 -10.72 -11.52 16.07
N ALA A 166 -10.22 -10.59 16.89
CA ALA A 166 -9.23 -9.62 16.45
C ALA A 166 -7.85 -9.97 17.02
N VAL A 167 -6.82 -9.95 16.19
CA VAL A 167 -5.44 -10.19 16.60
C VAL A 167 -4.68 -8.87 16.49
N LEU A 168 -4.28 -8.33 17.62
CA LEU A 168 -3.57 -7.06 17.72
C LEU A 168 -2.05 -7.27 17.59
N PRO A 169 -1.29 -6.27 17.11
CA PRO A 169 0.16 -6.33 17.13
C PRO A 169 0.67 -6.61 18.56
N LEU A 170 1.66 -7.51 18.68
CA LEU A 170 2.29 -7.75 19.97
C LEU A 170 3.23 -6.59 20.33
N GLU A 171 3.22 -6.19 21.59
CA GLU A 171 4.05 -5.10 22.11
C GLU A 171 5.49 -5.55 22.30
N PHE A 172 6.45 -4.76 21.79
CA PHE A 172 7.86 -5.04 21.97
C PHE A 172 8.37 -4.45 23.29
N GLN A 173 8.95 -5.29 24.14
CA GLN A 173 9.52 -4.91 25.45
C GLN A 173 11.03 -5.14 25.53
N GLY A 174 11.68 -5.46 24.41
CA GLY A 174 13.12 -5.69 24.35
C GLY A 174 13.95 -4.40 24.15
N ALA A 175 15.26 -4.52 24.29
CA ALA A 175 16.19 -3.40 24.11
C ALA A 175 16.68 -3.21 22.66
N ASP A 176 16.58 -4.23 21.81
CA ASP A 176 17.09 -4.21 20.45
C ASP A 176 15.99 -3.97 19.42
N ASP A 177 15.90 -2.73 18.95
CA ASP A 177 14.87 -2.26 18.02
C ASP A 177 14.84 -3.02 16.69
N GLN A 178 15.90 -3.77 16.33
CA GLN A 178 15.88 -4.58 15.11
C GLN A 178 14.73 -5.61 15.11
N TYR A 179 14.30 -6.04 16.31
CA TYR A 179 13.24 -7.02 16.52
C TYR A 179 11.87 -6.39 16.69
N LYS A 180 11.76 -5.08 16.94
CA LYS A 180 10.49 -4.37 17.14
C LYS A 180 9.43 -4.62 16.05
N PRO A 181 9.78 -4.80 14.75
CA PRO A 181 8.78 -5.16 13.74
C PRO A 181 8.15 -6.55 13.90
N LEU A 182 8.76 -7.48 14.65
CA LEU A 182 8.29 -8.86 14.81
C LEU A 182 6.86 -8.92 15.35
N GLY A 183 6.46 -8.01 16.23
CA GLY A 183 5.12 -8.00 16.83
C GLY A 183 4.00 -7.94 15.79
N ARG A 184 4.19 -7.16 14.72
CA ARG A 184 3.25 -7.10 13.57
C ARG A 184 3.29 -8.37 12.74
N GLY A 185 4.49 -8.91 12.50
CA GLY A 185 4.66 -10.15 11.74
C GLY A 185 4.06 -11.37 12.43
N LEU A 186 4.30 -11.52 13.73
CA LEU A 186 3.73 -12.58 14.55
C LEU A 186 2.20 -12.48 14.57
N ALA A 187 1.65 -11.29 14.80
CA ALA A 187 0.21 -11.06 14.73
C ALA A 187 -0.35 -11.40 13.33
N ALA A 188 0.35 -11.05 12.25
CA ALA A 188 -0.07 -11.38 10.88
C ALA A 188 -0.06 -12.90 10.61
N MET A 189 0.93 -13.63 11.13
CA MET A 189 0.98 -15.10 11.04
C MET A 189 -0.18 -15.74 11.82
N VAL A 190 -0.38 -15.34 13.07
CA VAL A 190 -1.50 -15.81 13.91
C VAL A 190 -2.84 -15.49 13.24
N THR A 191 -3.01 -14.28 12.70
CA THR A 191 -4.21 -13.88 11.93
C THR A 191 -4.46 -14.83 10.77
N THR A 192 -3.41 -15.17 10.01
CA THR A 192 -3.51 -16.05 8.84
C THR A 192 -3.89 -17.48 9.24
N ASP A 193 -3.26 -18.00 10.31
CA ASP A 193 -3.55 -19.34 10.83
C ASP A 193 -4.99 -19.44 11.35
N LEU A 194 -5.45 -18.44 12.12
CA LEU A 194 -6.82 -18.38 12.64
C LEU A 194 -7.88 -18.18 11.54
N ALA A 195 -7.55 -17.43 10.48
CA ALA A 195 -8.44 -17.24 9.33
C ALA A 195 -8.68 -18.54 8.54
N GLY A 196 -7.80 -19.53 8.72
CA GLY A 196 -7.96 -20.87 8.15
C GLY A 196 -9.03 -21.72 8.85
N ILE A 197 -9.54 -21.29 10.02
CA ILE A 197 -10.50 -22.03 10.84
C ILE A 197 -11.92 -21.58 10.48
N GLY A 198 -12.74 -22.50 9.96
CA GLY A 198 -14.07 -22.18 9.42
C GLY A 198 -15.09 -21.69 10.45
N ARG A 199 -14.86 -21.97 11.75
CA ARG A 199 -15.72 -21.51 12.85
C ARG A 199 -15.43 -20.07 13.30
N LEU A 200 -14.29 -19.52 12.89
CA LEU A 200 -13.85 -18.18 13.28
C LEU A 200 -14.00 -17.19 12.12
N LYS A 201 -14.25 -15.93 12.46
CA LYS A 201 -14.15 -14.80 11.56
C LYS A 201 -13.08 -13.86 12.11
N VAL A 202 -11.96 -13.75 11.41
CA VAL A 202 -10.88 -12.85 11.83
C VAL A 202 -11.16 -11.44 11.33
N VAL A 203 -10.97 -10.45 12.19
CA VAL A 203 -11.09 -9.03 11.84
C VAL A 203 -10.05 -8.69 10.77
N GLU A 204 -10.49 -8.01 9.72
CA GLU A 204 -9.60 -7.60 8.63
C GLU A 204 -8.56 -6.58 9.12
N ARG A 205 -7.30 -6.77 8.71
CA ARG A 205 -6.18 -5.91 9.13
C ARG A 205 -6.43 -4.43 8.84
N ILE A 206 -7.05 -4.09 7.71
CA ILE A 206 -7.28 -2.69 7.32
C ILE A 206 -8.23 -1.99 8.29
N ARG A 207 -9.26 -2.71 8.78
CA ARG A 207 -10.21 -2.20 9.76
C ARG A 207 -9.58 -2.09 11.15
N LEU A 208 -8.77 -3.08 11.54
CA LEU A 208 -7.99 -2.99 12.77
C LEU A 208 -7.04 -1.79 12.73
N GLN A 209 -6.30 -1.61 11.64
CA GLN A 209 -5.36 -0.50 11.49
C GLN A 209 -6.07 0.86 11.52
N ALA A 210 -7.21 1.00 10.83
CA ALA A 210 -8.02 2.21 10.88
C ALA A 210 -8.45 2.59 12.31
N LEU A 211 -8.80 1.59 13.14
CA LEU A 211 -9.10 1.81 14.56
C LEU A 211 -7.86 2.24 15.36
N LEU A 212 -6.74 1.56 15.18
CA LEU A 212 -5.51 1.85 15.90
C LEU A 212 -4.95 3.24 15.55
N ASP A 213 -5.03 3.63 14.28
CA ASP A 213 -4.60 4.93 13.78
C ASP A 213 -5.40 6.05 14.44
N GLU A 214 -6.73 5.91 14.55
CA GLU A 214 -7.51 6.99 15.11
C GLU A 214 -7.55 7.03 16.64
N LEU A 215 -7.42 5.89 17.31
CA LEU A 215 -7.24 5.91 18.76
C LEU A 215 -5.85 6.43 19.17
N GLU A 216 -4.96 6.72 18.21
CA GLU A 216 -3.55 7.09 18.42
C GLU A 216 -2.82 6.08 19.33
N LEU A 217 -3.30 4.83 19.42
CA LEU A 217 -2.81 3.81 20.36
C LEU A 217 -1.46 3.20 19.96
N GLY A 218 -0.66 3.88 19.14
CA GLY A 218 0.61 3.38 18.61
C GLY A 218 1.69 3.04 19.65
N GLN A 219 1.43 3.24 20.96
CA GLN A 219 2.44 3.11 22.03
C GLN A 219 1.93 2.55 23.37
N THR A 220 0.72 1.98 23.46
CA THR A 220 0.19 1.43 24.72
C THR A 220 -0.18 -0.04 24.59
N GLU A 221 -0.17 -0.77 25.71
CA GLU A 221 -0.63 -2.15 25.79
C GLU A 221 -2.06 -2.24 25.23
N TYR A 222 -2.19 -2.85 24.06
CA TYR A 222 -3.43 -2.81 23.30
C TYR A 222 -4.58 -3.53 23.99
N VAL A 223 -4.30 -4.58 24.78
CA VAL A 223 -5.32 -5.44 25.38
C VAL A 223 -5.15 -5.49 26.89
N ASN A 224 -5.92 -4.66 27.59
CA ASN A 224 -6.06 -4.70 29.05
C ASN A 224 -7.53 -4.51 29.47
N SER A 225 -7.82 -4.57 30.77
CA SER A 225 -9.18 -4.48 31.31
C SER A 225 -9.93 -3.19 30.96
N SER A 226 -9.21 -2.11 30.65
CA SER A 226 -9.80 -0.81 30.29
C SER A 226 -9.97 -0.63 28.77
N THR A 227 -9.08 -1.18 27.96
CA THR A 227 -9.10 -1.01 26.50
C THR A 227 -9.85 -2.11 25.75
N ALA A 228 -9.79 -3.36 26.24
CA ALA A 228 -10.34 -4.53 25.55
C ALA A 228 -11.85 -4.42 25.24
N PRO A 229 -12.75 -4.06 26.20
CA PRO A 229 -14.18 -3.97 25.89
C PRO A 229 -14.48 -2.95 24.78
N ARG A 230 -13.79 -1.81 24.80
CA ARG A 230 -13.94 -0.73 23.80
C ARG A 230 -13.51 -1.21 22.42
N LEU A 231 -12.30 -1.76 22.31
CA LEU A 231 -11.75 -2.26 21.06
C LEU A 231 -12.61 -3.39 20.47
N GLY A 232 -13.04 -4.35 21.29
CA GLY A 232 -13.84 -5.46 20.80
C GLY A 232 -15.20 -5.04 20.30
N ARG A 233 -15.88 -4.09 20.96
CA ARG A 233 -17.16 -3.57 20.48
C ARG A 233 -17.01 -2.82 19.15
N MET A 234 -16.00 -1.96 19.01
CA MET A 234 -15.70 -1.25 17.75
C MET A 234 -15.34 -2.22 16.59
N LEU A 235 -14.63 -3.30 16.90
CA LEU A 235 -14.29 -4.31 15.90
C LEU A 235 -15.40 -5.36 15.70
N GLY A 236 -16.45 -5.35 16.53
CA GLY A 236 -17.46 -6.41 16.60
C GLY A 236 -16.89 -7.77 17.04
N ALA A 237 -15.71 -7.78 17.64
CA ALA A 237 -14.95 -8.94 18.08
C ALA A 237 -15.27 -9.28 19.54
N GLY A 238 -15.82 -10.47 19.78
CA GLY A 238 -16.03 -11.02 21.12
C GLY A 238 -14.78 -11.66 21.71
N ARG A 239 -13.70 -11.77 20.92
CA ARG A 239 -12.40 -12.30 21.34
C ARG A 239 -11.29 -11.39 20.81
N LEU A 240 -10.38 -10.96 21.67
CA LEU A 240 -9.19 -10.18 21.30
C LEU A 240 -7.94 -10.94 21.72
N VAL A 241 -6.99 -11.06 20.82
CA VAL A 241 -5.67 -11.65 21.06
C VAL A 241 -4.64 -10.53 20.96
N GLY A 242 -3.85 -10.35 22.00
CA GLY A 242 -2.71 -9.44 22.04
C GLY A 242 -1.61 -10.02 22.90
N GLY A 243 -0.73 -9.16 23.40
CA GLY A 243 0.34 -9.56 24.31
C GLY A 243 1.62 -8.79 24.06
N SER A 244 2.71 -9.28 24.63
CA SER A 244 4.03 -8.68 24.52
C SER A 244 5.08 -9.71 24.18
N TYR A 245 6.24 -9.23 23.74
CA TYR A 245 7.39 -10.08 23.48
C TYR A 245 8.69 -9.31 23.69
N PHE A 246 9.75 -10.07 23.95
CA PHE A 246 11.10 -9.54 23.93
C PHE A 246 12.09 -10.60 23.46
N VAL A 247 13.21 -10.12 22.91
CA VAL A 247 14.36 -10.96 22.55
C VAL A 247 15.49 -10.59 23.49
N THR A 248 16.02 -11.60 24.18
CA THR A 248 17.14 -11.44 25.09
C THR A 248 18.47 -11.37 24.33
N THR A 249 19.53 -10.93 25.03
CA THR A 249 20.88 -10.82 24.45
C THR A 249 21.47 -12.16 24.04
N ASP A 250 21.05 -13.27 24.65
CA ASP A 250 21.40 -14.65 24.27
C ASP A 250 20.51 -15.23 23.16
N GLN A 251 19.82 -14.37 22.40
CA GLN A 251 18.94 -14.74 21.28
C GLN A 251 17.83 -15.72 21.68
N ARG A 252 17.21 -15.51 22.84
CA ARG A 252 15.98 -16.21 23.22
C ARG A 252 14.79 -15.28 23.04
N LEU A 253 13.74 -15.82 22.42
CA LEU A 253 12.46 -15.17 22.32
C LEU A 253 11.60 -15.58 23.51
N ARG A 254 10.90 -14.60 24.10
CA ARG A 254 9.74 -14.83 24.95
C ARG A 254 8.56 -14.06 24.38
N VAL A 255 7.42 -14.73 24.27
CA VAL A 255 6.15 -14.17 23.84
C VAL A 255 5.13 -14.47 24.92
N ASP A 256 4.59 -13.44 25.54
CA ASP A 256 3.49 -13.55 26.48
C ASP A 256 2.20 -13.13 25.75
N VAL A 257 1.13 -13.94 25.85
CA VAL A 257 -0.13 -13.70 25.13
C VAL A 257 -1.25 -13.36 26.10
N THR A 258 -2.05 -12.38 25.72
CA THR A 258 -3.25 -11.98 26.44
C THR A 258 -4.46 -12.24 25.56
N LEU A 259 -5.37 -13.10 26.03
CA LEU A 259 -6.68 -13.30 25.43
C LEU A 259 -7.73 -12.56 26.25
N ALA A 260 -8.56 -11.75 25.60
CA ALA A 260 -9.72 -11.13 26.20
C ALA A 260 -11.01 -11.66 25.56
N SER A 261 -11.95 -12.10 26.38
CA SER A 261 -13.29 -12.54 25.98
C SER A 261 -14.32 -11.50 26.40
N ILE A 262 -15.08 -10.97 25.44
CA ILE A 262 -16.01 -9.86 25.63
C ILE A 262 -17.44 -10.38 25.45
N GLY A 263 -18.26 -10.20 26.49
CA GLY A 263 -19.66 -10.62 26.52
C GLY A 263 -20.43 -9.85 27.61
N ALA A 264 -21.15 -10.56 28.49
CA ALA A 264 -21.82 -9.95 29.64
C ALA A 264 -20.83 -9.32 30.64
N GLY A 265 -19.57 -9.76 30.62
CA GLY A 265 -18.41 -9.14 31.26
C GLY A 265 -17.16 -9.38 30.41
N VAL A 266 -16.02 -8.81 30.82
CA VAL A 266 -14.73 -9.10 30.18
C VAL A 266 -13.97 -10.12 31.02
N GLN A 267 -13.56 -11.20 30.38
CA GLN A 267 -12.75 -12.27 30.98
C GLN A 267 -11.38 -12.30 30.32
N PHE A 268 -10.36 -12.62 31.11
CA PHE A 268 -9.00 -12.82 30.63
C PHE A 268 -8.58 -14.24 31.01
N PRO A 269 -8.83 -15.24 30.15
CA PRO A 269 -8.38 -16.59 30.39
C PRO A 269 -6.86 -16.64 30.52
N ASP A 270 -6.37 -17.40 31.49
CA ASP A 270 -4.95 -17.64 31.64
C ASP A 270 -4.44 -18.45 30.43
N ILE A 271 -3.52 -17.85 29.67
CA ILE A 271 -2.83 -18.50 28.57
C ILE A 271 -1.34 -18.38 28.82
N ASP A 272 -0.68 -19.53 28.87
CA ASP A 272 0.77 -19.57 28.94
C ASP A 272 1.39 -18.96 27.67
N GLY A 273 2.41 -18.11 27.89
CA GLY A 273 3.29 -17.67 26.82
C GLY A 273 4.18 -18.80 26.27
N GLU A 274 4.97 -18.44 25.26
CA GLU A 274 5.99 -19.32 24.67
C GLU A 274 7.39 -18.73 24.81
N SER A 275 8.38 -19.59 25.05
CA SER A 275 9.78 -19.16 25.08
C SER A 275 10.73 -20.22 24.55
N GLY A 276 11.74 -19.76 23.83
CA GLY A 276 12.78 -20.63 23.28
C GLY A 276 13.83 -19.84 22.54
N GLU A 277 14.74 -20.54 21.87
CA GLU A 277 15.75 -19.91 21.03
C GLU A 277 15.11 -19.24 19.81
N LEU A 278 15.57 -18.05 19.45
CA LEU A 278 15.03 -17.27 18.34
C LEU A 278 15.10 -18.01 16.99
N ARG A 279 16.10 -18.87 16.79
CA ARG A 279 16.19 -19.73 15.59
C ARG A 279 14.99 -20.67 15.42
N ASN A 280 14.26 -20.95 16.50
CA ASN A 280 13.05 -21.77 16.50
C ASN A 280 11.76 -20.92 16.45
N LEU A 281 11.85 -19.63 16.13
CA LEU A 281 10.75 -18.65 16.07
C LEU A 281 9.47 -19.24 15.47
N PHE A 282 9.56 -19.85 14.29
CA PHE A 282 8.40 -20.33 13.56
C PHE A 282 7.71 -21.51 14.25
N ARG A 283 8.49 -22.41 14.85
CA ARG A 283 7.93 -23.51 15.68
C ARG A 283 7.24 -22.96 16.93
N LEU A 284 7.89 -22.02 17.62
CA LEU A 284 7.31 -21.34 18.80
C LEU A 284 6.01 -20.62 18.42
N GLN A 285 5.97 -19.98 17.26
CA GLN A 285 4.76 -19.32 16.76
C GLN A 285 3.62 -20.31 16.50
N LYS A 286 3.90 -21.51 15.97
CA LYS A 286 2.85 -22.54 15.81
C LYS A 286 2.34 -23.08 17.13
N GLN A 287 3.23 -23.31 18.09
CA GLN A 287 2.84 -23.70 19.45
C GLN A 287 1.94 -22.64 20.09
N LEU A 288 2.31 -21.36 19.94
CA LEU A 288 1.52 -20.22 20.39
C LEU A 288 0.11 -20.21 19.77
N VAL A 289 -0.01 -20.46 18.46
CA VAL A 289 -1.30 -20.54 17.78
C VAL A 289 -2.19 -21.63 18.37
N PHE A 290 -1.64 -22.82 18.63
CA PHE A 290 -2.42 -23.89 19.27
C PHE A 290 -2.87 -23.52 20.68
N ARG A 291 -2.03 -22.86 21.49
CA ARG A 291 -2.46 -22.36 22.81
C ARG A 291 -3.57 -21.32 22.72
N ILE A 292 -3.50 -20.42 21.73
CA ILE A 292 -4.55 -19.44 21.47
C ILE A 292 -5.85 -20.17 21.10
N ILE A 293 -5.80 -21.18 20.24
CA ILE A 293 -6.97 -21.95 19.82
C ILE A 293 -7.61 -22.70 20.99
N ASP A 294 -6.79 -23.31 21.83
CA ASP A 294 -7.24 -23.98 23.06
C ASP A 294 -7.90 -22.96 24.02
N GLY A 295 -7.28 -21.79 24.21
CA GLY A 295 -7.85 -20.70 25.02
C GLY A 295 -9.13 -20.08 24.43
N LEU A 296 -9.31 -20.16 23.12
CA LEU A 296 -10.55 -19.75 22.43
C LEU A 296 -11.67 -20.80 22.53
N ASP A 297 -11.38 -22.00 23.04
CA ASP A 297 -12.29 -23.15 23.11
C ASP A 297 -12.85 -23.55 21.72
N VAL A 298 -11.94 -23.65 20.73
CA VAL A 298 -12.29 -23.97 19.34
C VAL A 298 -11.72 -25.33 18.93
N GLU A 299 -12.62 -26.28 18.64
CA GLU A 299 -12.24 -27.57 18.08
C GLU A 299 -11.78 -27.45 16.62
N LEU A 300 -10.59 -27.96 16.33
CA LEU A 300 -10.04 -28.04 14.98
C LEU A 300 -10.37 -29.35 14.29
N THR A 301 -10.73 -29.27 13.01
CA THR A 301 -10.69 -30.44 12.13
C THR A 301 -9.25 -30.86 11.82
N PRO A 302 -8.99 -32.12 11.45
CA PRO A 302 -7.65 -32.57 11.05
C PRO A 302 -7.06 -31.74 9.90
N ARG A 303 -7.90 -31.27 8.98
CA ARG A 303 -7.48 -30.44 7.84
C ARG A 303 -7.08 -29.03 8.27
N GLU A 304 -7.82 -28.41 9.20
CA GLU A 304 -7.46 -27.10 9.75
C GLU A 304 -6.15 -27.19 10.53
N ARG A 305 -5.99 -28.22 11.38
CA ARG A 305 -4.75 -28.48 12.10
C ARG A 305 -3.55 -28.63 11.16
N ALA A 306 -3.67 -29.46 10.12
CA ALA A 306 -2.58 -29.67 9.16
C ALA A 306 -2.17 -28.38 8.44
N LYS A 307 -3.14 -27.53 8.06
CA LYS A 307 -2.84 -26.22 7.45
C LYS A 307 -2.12 -25.28 8.41
N ILE A 308 -2.54 -25.25 9.68
CA ILE A 308 -1.89 -24.42 10.70
C ILE A 308 -0.45 -24.90 10.92
N GLU A 309 -0.17 -26.19 10.86
CA GLU A 309 1.19 -26.74 11.01
C GLU A 309 2.14 -26.34 9.88
N GLU A 310 1.64 -25.87 8.73
CA GLU A 310 2.48 -25.39 7.63
C GLU A 310 3.29 -24.14 8.05
N VAL A 311 4.61 -24.25 7.98
CA VAL A 311 5.54 -23.16 8.28
C VAL A 311 5.84 -22.40 6.98
N PRO A 312 5.47 -21.11 6.85
CA PRO A 312 5.57 -20.39 5.58
C PRO A 312 7.00 -19.95 5.22
N THR A 313 7.91 -19.92 6.19
CA THR A 313 9.34 -19.64 6.00
C THR A 313 10.11 -20.08 7.24
N GLU A 314 11.36 -20.54 7.07
CA GLU A 314 12.30 -20.77 8.17
C GLU A 314 13.45 -19.73 8.17
N ASN A 315 13.40 -18.75 7.26
CA ASN A 315 14.42 -17.72 7.13
C ASN A 315 14.02 -16.47 7.95
N LEU A 316 14.63 -16.32 9.13
CA LEU A 316 14.39 -15.18 10.03
C LEU A 316 14.62 -13.82 9.34
N GLN A 317 15.62 -13.69 8.47
CA GLN A 317 15.91 -12.42 7.79
C GLN A 317 14.85 -12.10 6.73
N ALA A 318 14.36 -13.10 6.01
CA ALA A 318 13.23 -12.93 5.10
C ALA A 318 11.98 -12.49 5.88
N PHE A 319 11.72 -13.11 7.03
CA PHE A 319 10.60 -12.75 7.88
C PHE A 319 10.72 -11.34 8.47
N LEU A 320 11.89 -10.93 8.98
CA LEU A 320 12.12 -9.56 9.46
C LEU A 320 11.92 -8.51 8.36
N ALA A 321 12.34 -8.80 7.12
CA ALA A 321 12.06 -7.93 5.99
C ALA A 321 10.54 -7.82 5.71
N TYR A 322 9.81 -8.92 5.81
CA TYR A 322 8.34 -8.90 5.72
C TYR A 322 7.69 -8.06 6.84
N CYS A 323 8.17 -8.21 8.07
CA CYS A 323 7.69 -7.43 9.22
C CYS A 323 7.89 -5.92 9.03
N ARG A 324 9.03 -5.49 8.50
CA ARG A 324 9.29 -4.07 8.16
C ARG A 324 8.37 -3.59 7.04
N GLY A 325 8.10 -4.43 6.04
CA GLY A 325 7.13 -4.13 4.99
C GLY A 325 5.71 -3.90 5.54
N LEU A 326 5.29 -4.69 6.54
CA LEU A 326 4.01 -4.49 7.23
C LEU A 326 3.95 -3.13 7.92
N GLU A 327 5.01 -2.77 8.63
CA GLU A 327 5.11 -1.49 9.35
C GLU A 327 5.06 -0.29 8.39
N ASP A 328 5.79 -0.33 7.28
CA ASP A 328 5.74 0.73 6.28
C ASP A 328 4.37 0.83 5.60
N GLU A 329 3.72 -0.30 5.34
CA GLU A 329 2.36 -0.35 4.78
C GLU A 329 1.33 0.31 5.70
N ASP A 330 1.46 0.09 7.02
CA ASP A 330 0.61 0.71 8.04
C ASP A 330 0.85 2.22 8.13
N ARG A 331 2.11 2.66 8.02
CA ARG A 331 2.48 4.09 7.94
C ARG A 331 2.06 4.75 6.63
N GLY A 332 1.62 3.98 5.64
CA GLY A 332 1.25 4.48 4.32
C GLY A 332 2.43 4.71 3.37
N ASP A 333 3.66 4.31 3.73
CA ASP A 333 4.81 4.34 2.83
C ASP A 333 4.84 3.07 1.97
N PHE A 334 3.98 3.05 0.95
CA PHE A 334 3.86 1.90 0.04
C PHE A 334 5.13 1.63 -0.74
N GLY A 335 5.95 2.65 -1.02
CA GLY A 335 7.21 2.48 -1.72
C GLY A 335 8.25 1.76 -0.87
N ALA A 336 8.37 2.12 0.43
CA ALA A 336 9.22 1.39 1.36
C ALA A 336 8.71 -0.03 1.63
N ALA A 337 7.38 -0.18 1.79
CA ALA A 337 6.76 -1.49 1.94
C ALA A 337 7.05 -2.42 0.75
N GLU A 338 6.90 -1.94 -0.49
CA GLU A 338 7.24 -2.70 -1.70
C GLU A 338 8.69 -3.19 -1.68
N ARG A 339 9.65 -2.32 -1.34
CA ARG A 339 11.07 -2.67 -1.26
C ARG A 339 11.34 -3.73 -0.19
N HIS A 340 10.74 -3.59 0.99
CA HIS A 340 10.92 -4.55 2.07
C HIS A 340 10.30 -5.92 1.75
N TYR A 341 9.11 -5.96 1.15
CA TYR A 341 8.54 -7.21 0.66
C TYR A 341 9.36 -7.83 -0.47
N GLY A 342 9.92 -7.01 -1.38
CA GLY A 342 10.86 -7.46 -2.41
C GLY A 342 12.13 -8.07 -1.82
N ARG A 343 12.69 -7.49 -0.75
CA ARG A 343 13.83 -8.05 -0.03
C ARG A 343 13.50 -9.38 0.65
N SER A 344 12.32 -9.47 1.28
CA SER A 344 11.83 -10.72 1.87
C SER A 344 11.76 -11.84 0.84
N GLN A 345 11.13 -11.57 -0.31
CA GLN A 345 11.04 -12.53 -1.42
C GLN A 345 12.41 -12.94 -1.99
N ALA A 346 13.38 -12.01 -2.04
CA ALA A 346 14.73 -12.33 -2.52
C ALA A 346 15.52 -13.22 -1.54
N LEU A 347 15.26 -13.09 -0.24
CA LEU A 347 15.90 -13.88 0.81
C LEU A 347 15.29 -15.29 0.94
N ASP A 348 13.98 -15.39 0.72
CA ASP A 348 13.26 -16.67 0.66
C ASP A 348 12.20 -16.63 -0.46
N PRO A 349 12.52 -17.17 -1.65
CA PRO A 349 11.58 -17.21 -2.78
C PRO A 349 10.34 -18.07 -2.54
N THR A 350 10.38 -18.99 -1.58
CA THR A 350 9.27 -19.89 -1.23
C THR A 350 8.28 -19.26 -0.25
N PHE A 351 8.67 -18.18 0.42
CA PHE A 351 7.78 -17.40 1.25
C PHE A 351 6.82 -16.56 0.38
N ASP A 352 5.57 -17.04 0.24
CA ASP A 352 4.62 -16.48 -0.73
C ASP A 352 3.95 -15.17 -0.28
N ALA A 353 3.73 -14.97 1.03
CA ALA A 353 2.99 -13.82 1.55
C ALA A 353 3.60 -12.44 1.14
N PRO A 354 4.94 -12.23 1.20
CA PRO A 354 5.55 -11.01 0.70
C PRO A 354 5.29 -10.74 -0.78
N ARG A 355 5.18 -11.78 -1.63
CA ARG A 355 4.97 -11.60 -3.08
C ARG A 355 3.64 -10.92 -3.36
N GLN A 356 2.57 -11.44 -2.78
CA GLN A 356 1.22 -10.88 -2.95
C GLN A 356 1.13 -9.45 -2.41
N ARG A 357 1.76 -9.19 -1.25
CA ARG A 357 1.77 -7.84 -0.67
C ARG A 357 2.61 -6.86 -1.49
N LYS A 358 3.76 -7.28 -2.02
CA LYS A 358 4.59 -6.46 -2.91
C LYS A 358 3.81 -5.99 -4.12
N ASP A 359 3.10 -6.90 -4.80
CA ASP A 359 2.31 -6.58 -5.99
C ASP A 359 1.19 -5.58 -5.65
N LYS A 360 0.53 -5.77 -4.49
CA LYS A 360 -0.45 -4.81 -3.95
C LYS A 360 0.16 -3.44 -3.64
N MET A 361 1.36 -3.39 -3.03
CA MET A 361 2.04 -2.12 -2.73
C MET A 361 2.42 -1.38 -4.01
N LYS A 362 2.90 -2.10 -5.02
CA LYS A 362 3.16 -1.55 -6.35
C LYS A 362 1.90 -0.96 -6.98
N ALA A 363 0.77 -1.69 -6.90
CA ALA A 363 -0.51 -1.20 -7.39
C ALA A 363 -0.95 0.07 -6.65
N LEU A 364 -0.88 0.09 -5.31
CA LEU A 364 -1.14 1.27 -4.49
C LEU A 364 -0.23 2.46 -4.83
N GLY A 365 1.05 2.22 -5.12
CA GLY A 365 1.97 3.27 -5.57
C GLY A 365 1.60 3.84 -6.94
N ALA A 366 1.07 3.03 -7.84
CA ALA A 366 0.69 3.47 -9.19
C ALA A 366 -0.70 4.14 -9.24
N GLY A 367 -1.68 3.57 -8.54
CA GLY A 367 -3.09 3.98 -8.60
C GLY A 367 -3.61 4.68 -7.35
N GLY A 368 -2.95 4.57 -6.20
CA GLY A 368 -3.43 5.17 -4.94
C GLY A 368 -3.36 6.70 -4.89
N GLY A 369 -3.74 7.28 -3.76
CA GLY A 369 -3.74 8.73 -3.55
C GLY A 369 -4.94 9.43 -4.21
N SER A 370 -4.71 10.56 -4.88
CA SER A 370 -5.77 11.31 -5.57
C SER A 370 -6.09 10.73 -6.95
N PRO A 371 -7.31 10.95 -7.48
CA PRO A 371 -7.63 10.62 -8.88
C PRO A 371 -6.63 11.20 -9.88
N GLN A 372 -6.09 12.40 -9.61
CA GLN A 372 -5.10 13.07 -10.45
C GLN A 372 -3.78 12.31 -10.50
N ASN A 373 -3.30 11.79 -9.36
CA ASN A 373 -2.08 10.99 -9.32
C ASN A 373 -2.22 9.72 -10.17
N ALA A 374 -3.37 9.04 -10.06
CA ALA A 374 -3.64 7.85 -10.88
C ALA A 374 -3.70 8.16 -12.39
N MET A 375 -4.27 9.32 -12.78
CA MET A 375 -4.27 9.77 -14.17
C MET A 375 -2.88 10.13 -14.70
N ALA A 376 -2.04 10.73 -13.84
CA ALA A 376 -0.66 11.03 -14.18
C ALA A 376 0.13 9.73 -14.45
N SER A 377 -0.02 8.72 -13.59
CA SER A 377 0.57 7.39 -13.77
C SER A 377 0.11 6.71 -15.06
N ALA A 378 -1.19 6.80 -15.40
CA ALA A 378 -1.74 6.28 -16.66
C ALA A 378 -1.10 6.93 -17.90
N THR A 379 -0.83 8.23 -17.82
CA THR A 379 -0.24 9.00 -18.92
C THR A 379 1.25 8.68 -19.09
N GLN A 380 1.97 8.47 -17.99
CA GLN A 380 3.37 8.03 -18.02
C GLN A 380 3.52 6.62 -18.59
N ALA A 381 2.63 5.69 -18.23
CA ALA A 381 2.63 4.33 -18.79
C ALA A 381 2.43 4.35 -20.32
N GLN A 382 1.52 5.20 -20.82
CA GLN A 382 1.31 5.40 -22.26
C GLN A 382 2.50 6.07 -22.95
N ALA A 383 3.14 7.05 -22.30
CA ALA A 383 4.32 7.73 -22.83
C ALA A 383 5.56 6.82 -22.88
N GLY A 384 5.72 5.89 -21.94
CA GLY A 384 6.80 4.89 -21.97
C GLY A 384 6.71 3.98 -23.21
N ALA A 385 5.49 3.65 -23.64
CA ALA A 385 5.22 2.86 -24.85
C ALA A 385 5.34 3.66 -26.17
N THR A 386 5.36 4.99 -26.10
CA THR A 386 5.39 5.92 -27.27
C THR A 386 6.51 6.94 -27.17
N SER A 387 7.58 6.61 -26.44
CA SER A 387 8.58 7.54 -25.88
C SER A 387 9.42 8.33 -26.89
N ILE A 388 9.20 8.15 -28.19
CA ILE A 388 9.85 8.96 -29.23
C ILE A 388 8.95 10.11 -29.71
N ASP A 389 7.61 10.04 -29.55
CA ASP A 389 6.70 10.99 -30.21
C ASP A 389 6.13 12.06 -29.24
N LEU A 390 5.84 11.66 -28.00
CA LEU A 390 5.23 12.57 -27.00
C LEU A 390 6.23 13.55 -26.37
N LEU A 391 7.50 13.17 -26.24
CA LEU A 391 8.55 14.10 -25.81
C LEU A 391 8.76 15.18 -26.88
N ASP A 392 8.69 14.78 -28.15
CA ASP A 392 8.90 15.63 -29.33
C ASP A 392 7.72 16.59 -29.55
N GLN A 393 6.49 16.16 -29.24
CA GLN A 393 5.32 17.03 -29.19
C GLN A 393 5.35 18.00 -27.99
N ARG A 394 5.78 17.54 -26.81
CA ARG A 394 5.88 18.40 -25.61
C ARG A 394 6.95 19.47 -25.76
N LEU A 395 8.10 19.16 -26.36
CA LEU A 395 9.16 20.14 -26.64
C LEU A 395 8.70 21.18 -27.66
N ARG A 396 7.94 20.78 -28.68
CA ARG A 396 7.32 21.71 -29.66
C ARG A 396 6.27 22.62 -29.05
N ASN A 397 5.41 22.10 -28.17
CA ASN A 397 4.35 22.89 -27.54
C ASN A 397 4.85 23.86 -26.46
N MET A 398 6.05 23.64 -25.89
CA MET A 398 6.68 24.57 -24.95
C MET A 398 7.43 25.74 -25.63
N GLY A 399 7.29 25.92 -26.95
CA GLY A 399 7.87 27.06 -27.67
C GLY A 399 9.40 27.02 -27.82
N PHE A 400 10.04 25.91 -27.44
CA PHE A 400 11.46 25.70 -27.74
C PHE A 400 11.60 25.22 -29.18
N GLY A 401 11.72 26.17 -30.11
CA GLY A 401 12.12 25.91 -31.48
C GLY A 401 13.58 25.45 -31.54
N VAL A 402 13.88 24.22 -31.14
CA VAL A 402 15.14 23.58 -31.48
C VAL A 402 14.91 22.81 -32.78
N SER A 403 15.31 23.42 -33.89
CA SER A 403 15.49 22.71 -35.15
C SER A 403 16.64 21.71 -34.95
N LEU A 404 16.31 20.45 -34.64
CA LEU A 404 17.27 19.37 -34.81
C LEU A 404 17.33 19.04 -36.31
N SER A 405 18.22 19.74 -37.01
CA SER A 405 18.69 19.28 -38.32
C SER A 405 19.29 17.88 -38.17
N PRO A 406 19.08 16.92 -39.09
CA PRO A 406 19.61 15.56 -38.96
C PRO A 406 21.13 15.42 -39.15
N GLU A 407 21.91 16.46 -38.88
CA GLU A 407 23.37 16.46 -39.00
C GLU A 407 24.02 16.70 -37.64
N THR A 408 23.93 15.70 -36.75
CA THR A 408 25.07 15.34 -35.88
C THR A 408 24.90 13.89 -35.43
N ILE A 409 24.96 12.96 -36.39
CA ILE A 409 25.45 11.62 -36.09
C ILE A 409 26.89 11.83 -35.64
N ARG A 410 27.15 11.75 -34.33
CA ARG A 410 28.51 11.64 -33.82
C ARG A 410 29.10 10.36 -34.41
N GLU A 411 30.09 10.53 -35.28
CA GLU A 411 30.97 9.43 -35.67
C GLU A 411 31.60 8.83 -34.41
N PRO A 412 31.68 7.50 -34.29
CA PRO A 412 32.43 6.87 -33.21
C PRO A 412 33.90 7.27 -33.32
N ALA A 413 34.51 7.58 -32.18
CA ALA A 413 35.89 8.05 -32.10
C ALA A 413 36.86 7.13 -32.87
N GLN A 414 37.54 7.69 -33.86
CA GLN A 414 38.73 7.08 -34.47
C GLN A 414 39.92 7.31 -33.53
N GLU A 415 40.35 6.28 -32.82
CA GLU A 415 41.65 6.27 -32.15
C GLU A 415 42.76 6.32 -33.20
N SER A 416 43.48 7.44 -33.27
CA SER A 416 44.72 7.57 -34.01
C SER A 416 45.83 6.80 -33.28
N VAL A 417 46.05 5.55 -33.67
CA VAL A 417 47.22 4.75 -33.26
C VAL A 417 48.43 5.22 -34.09
N THR A 418 49.15 6.22 -33.60
CA THR A 418 50.53 6.48 -34.01
C THR A 418 51.48 5.88 -32.98
N GLY A 419 51.65 4.57 -33.08
CA GLY A 419 52.64 3.82 -32.32
C GLY A 419 52.76 2.41 -32.89
N THR A 420 53.93 2.08 -33.44
CA THR A 420 54.26 0.73 -33.89
C THR A 420 54.01 -0.28 -32.75
N PRO A 421 53.27 -1.37 -32.99
CA PRO A 421 52.90 -2.30 -31.92
C PRO A 421 54.11 -3.15 -31.51
N GLU A 422 54.55 -2.97 -30.25
CA GLU A 422 55.45 -3.89 -29.56
C GLU A 422 54.68 -5.19 -29.31
N ALA A 423 55.18 -6.31 -29.84
CA ALA A 423 54.51 -7.61 -29.75
C ALA A 423 54.50 -8.09 -28.29
N LEU A 424 53.30 -8.32 -27.74
CA LEU A 424 53.11 -8.92 -26.43
C LEU A 424 53.67 -10.36 -26.41
N PRO A 425 54.38 -10.79 -25.35
CA PRO A 425 54.87 -12.15 -25.22
C PRO A 425 53.70 -13.15 -25.11
N PRO A 426 53.86 -14.38 -25.65
CA PRO A 426 52.80 -15.39 -25.60
C PRO A 426 52.51 -15.85 -24.16
N PRO A 427 51.26 -16.24 -23.86
CA PRO A 427 50.86 -16.69 -22.54
C PRO A 427 51.58 -17.99 -22.12
N PRO A 428 51.80 -18.20 -20.81
CA PRO A 428 52.44 -19.40 -20.30
C PRO A 428 51.60 -20.65 -20.60
N ARG A 429 52.29 -21.76 -20.92
CA ARG A 429 51.64 -23.04 -21.27
C ARG A 429 50.92 -23.63 -20.05
N PRO A 430 49.75 -24.28 -20.24
CA PRO A 430 49.06 -25.00 -19.18
C PRO A 430 49.92 -26.16 -18.64
N PRO A 431 49.80 -26.50 -17.35
CA PRO A 431 50.53 -27.62 -16.75
C PRO A 431 50.15 -28.95 -17.42
N ALA A 432 51.16 -29.78 -17.70
CA ALA A 432 50.99 -31.08 -18.34
C ALA A 432 50.26 -32.06 -17.42
N ASP A 433 49.29 -32.78 -17.98
CA ASP A 433 48.64 -33.94 -17.35
C ASP A 433 49.72 -34.95 -16.92
N GLN A 434 49.83 -35.20 -15.62
CA GLN A 434 50.55 -36.37 -15.12
C GLN A 434 49.66 -37.60 -15.28
N PRO A 435 50.15 -38.68 -15.91
CA PRO A 435 49.42 -39.94 -15.96
C PRO A 435 49.33 -40.58 -14.55
N PRO A 436 48.31 -41.42 -14.32
CA PRO A 436 48.04 -41.98 -13.00
C PRO A 436 49.13 -42.98 -12.61
N ASN A 437 49.54 -42.93 -11.35
CA ASN A 437 50.19 -44.03 -10.64
C ASN A 437 49.40 -44.34 -9.39
#